data_AF-A0A1M5I9L3-F1
#
_entry.id   AF-A0A1M5I9L3-F1
#
_cell.length_a   1.000
_cell.length_b   1.000
_cell.length_c   1.000
_cell.angle_alpha   90.00
_cell.angle_beta   90.00
_cell.angle_gamma   90.00
#
_symmetry.space_group_name_H-M   'P 1'
#
loop_
_entity.id
_entity.type
_entity.pdbx_description
1 polymer ?
#
loop_
_entity_poly.entity_id
_entity_poly.type
_entity_poly.pdbx_seq_one_letter_code
_entity_poly.pdbx_strand_id
1 'polypeptide(L)' 'MADALKVGDLVRLVFGGRVVAIHSVDTTPGGTVMIGCGFVDQASVSKLPLPLGRRPTIH' A
#
# COMPACT_ATOMS: atom_id res chain seq x y z
N MET A 1 -2.45 19.76 -2.06
CA MET A 1 -1.36 19.18 -1.27
C MET A 1 -1.33 17.71 -1.63
N ALA A 2 -0.29 17.23 -2.30
CA ALA A 2 -0.20 15.81 -2.66
C ALA A 2 0.21 15.03 -1.40
N ASP A 3 -0.56 14.02 -1.01
CA ASP A 3 -0.17 13.11 0.05
C ASP A 3 1.11 12.38 -0.34
N ALA A 4 2.07 12.33 0.60
CA ALA A 4 3.30 11.57 0.41
C ALA A 4 2.99 10.08 0.44
N LEU A 5 3.57 9.32 -0.49
CA LEU A 5 3.44 7.86 -0.56
C LEU A 5 3.97 7.19 0.71
N LYS A 6 3.20 6.25 1.25
CA LYS A 6 3.54 5.49 2.45
C LYS A 6 3.60 4.01 2.17
N VAL A 7 4.35 3.31 3.02
CA VAL A 7 4.34 1.84 3.06
C VAL A 7 2.93 1.35 3.37
N GLY A 8 2.44 0.40 2.57
CA GLY A 8 1.08 -0.12 2.61
C GLY A 8 0.11 0.52 1.61
N ASP A 9 0.50 1.64 0.99
CA ASP A 9 -0.35 2.27 -0.03
C ASP A 9 -0.44 1.39 -1.28
N LEU A 10 -1.64 1.36 -1.86
CA LEU A 10 -1.90 0.73 -3.15
C LEU A 10 -1.82 1.78 -4.24
N VAL A 11 -0.91 1.57 -5.19
CA VAL A 11 -0.70 2.49 -6.30
C VAL A 11 -0.86 1.78 -7.63
N ARG A 12 -1.40 2.51 -8.60
CA ARG A 12 -1.55 2.01 -9.95
C ARG A 12 -0.41 2.53 -10.81
N LEU A 13 0.34 1.61 -11.40
CA LEU A 13 1.39 1.98 -12.34
C LEU A 13 0.76 2.56 -13.62
N VAL A 14 1.25 3.73 -14.03
CA VAL A 14 0.81 4.40 -15.27
C VAL A 14 1.07 3.52 -16.49
N PHE A 15 2.20 2.80 -16.49
CA PHE A 15 2.53 1.82 -17.52
C PHE A 15 2.12 0.41 -17.08
N GLY A 16 1.20 -0.20 -17.84
CA GLY A 16 0.71 -1.56 -17.59
C GLY A 16 -0.53 -1.63 -16.70
N GLY A 17 -0.96 -0.53 -16.09
CA GLY A 17 -2.23 -0.42 -15.37
C GLY A 17 -2.38 -1.33 -14.15
N ARG A 18 -1.30 -1.99 -13.73
CA ARG A 18 -1.27 -2.93 -12.61
C ARG A 18 -1.27 -2.20 -11.29
N VAL A 19 -1.99 -2.76 -10.31
CA VAL A 19 -1.97 -2.29 -8.94
C VAL A 19 -0.81 -2.98 -8.21
N VAL A 20 -0.02 -2.19 -7.51
CA VAL A 20 1.11 -2.66 -6.70
C VAL A 20 0.97 -2.11 -5.29
N ALA A 21 1.46 -2.87 -4.31
CA ALA A 21 1.56 -2.44 -2.93
C ALA A 21 2.97 -1.92 -2.65
N ILE A 22 3.07 -0.83 -1.93
CA ILE A 22 4.36 -0.26 -1.50
C ILE A 22 4.82 -0.97 -0.24
N HIS A 23 6.02 -1.53 -0.27
CA HIS A 23 6.64 -2.20 0.87
C HIS A 23 7.82 -1.41 1.44
N SER A 24 8.48 -0.58 0.64
CA SER A 24 9.53 0.33 1.11
C SER A 24 9.50 1.66 0.36
N VAL A 25 9.91 2.71 1.07
CA VAL A 25 10.10 4.05 0.52
C VAL A 25 11.42 4.57 1.06
N ASP A 26 12.40 4.73 0.18
CA ASP A 26 13.75 5.16 0.52
C ASP A 26 14.07 6.46 -0.21
N THR A 27 14.57 7.47 0.50
CA THR A 27 14.97 8.75 -0.10
C THR A 27 16.48 8.79 -0.23
N THR A 28 16.99 8.95 -1.44
CA THR A 28 18.43 9.08 -1.66
C THR A 28 18.91 10.47 -1.22
N PRO A 29 20.22 10.64 -0.92
CA PRO A 29 20.79 11.94 -0.58
C PRO A 29 20.61 13.02 -1.67
N GLY A 30 20.33 12.61 -2.91
CA GLY A 30 20.02 13.53 -4.03
C GLY A 30 18.55 13.98 -4.09
N GLY A 31 17.71 13.55 -3.13
CA GLY A 31 16.28 13.89 -3.10
C GLY A 31 15.40 13.00 -3.98
N THR A 32 15.94 11.92 -4.56
CA THR A 32 15.16 10.95 -5.34
C THR A 32 14.48 9.97 -4.40
N VAL A 33 13.20 9.71 -4.60
CA VAL A 33 12.45 8.68 -3.85
C VAL A 33 12.46 7.37 -4.63
N MET A 34 13.01 6.33 -4.02
CA MET A 34 12.93 4.95 -4.49
C MET A 34 11.77 4.25 -3.78
N ILE A 35 10.93 3.57 -4.55
CA ILE A 35 9.74 2.88 -4.05
C ILE A 35 9.88 1.40 -4.36
N GLY A 36 10.07 0.59 -3.32
CA GLY A 36 9.98 -0.86 -3.41
C GLY A 36 8.52 -1.27 -3.45
N CYS A 37 8.07 -1.83 -4.57
CA CYS A 37 6.69 -2.26 -4.76
C CYS A 37 6.59 -3.71 -5.24
N GLY A 38 5.54 -4.40 -4.78
CA GLY A 38 5.22 -5.77 -5.16
C GLY A 38 3.88 -5.83 -5.90
N PHE A 39 3.76 -6.73 -6.88
CA PHE A 39 2.48 -6.98 -7.51
C PHE A 39 1.50 -7.56 -6.50
N VAL A 40 0.34 -6.92 -6.39
CA VAL A 40 -0.78 -7.51 -5.65
C VAL A 40 -1.48 -8.44 -6.64
N ASP A 41 -1.03 -9.69 -6.69
CA ASP A 41 -1.79 -10.72 -7.39
C ASP A 41 -3.14 -10.85 -6.67
N GLN A 42 -4.22 -10.90 -7.43
CA GLN A 42 -5.60 -10.76 -6.94
C GLN A 42 -6.06 -12.06 -6.24
N ALA A 43 -5.27 -12.54 -5.28
CA ALA A 43 -5.56 -13.68 -4.41
C ALA A 43 -4.80 -13.65 -3.06
N SER A 44 -4.07 -12.57 -2.74
CA SER A 44 -3.51 -12.38 -1.40
C SER A 44 -4.26 -11.29 -0.66
N VAL A 45 -5.51 -11.58 -0.30
CA VAL A 45 -6.09 -11.02 0.92
C VAL A 45 -5.29 -11.62 2.07
N SER A 46 -4.13 -11.03 2.35
CA SER A 46 -3.48 -11.19 3.64
C SER A 46 -4.52 -10.76 4.65
N LYS A 47 -5.11 -11.73 5.36
CA LYS A 47 -6.02 -11.49 6.46
C LYS A 47 -5.32 -10.52 7.41
N LEU A 48 -5.60 -9.23 7.27
CA LEU A 48 -5.27 -8.27 8.29
C LEU A 48 -6.08 -8.77 9.50
N PRO A 49 -5.44 -9.19 10.61
CA PRO A 49 -6.19 -9.45 11.82
C PRO A 49 -6.79 -8.10 12.22
N LEU A 50 -8.03 -7.86 11.80
CA LEU A 50 -8.86 -6.84 12.42
C LEU A 50 -8.80 -7.18 13.92
N PRO A 51 -8.27 -6.30 14.79
CA PRO A 51 -8.31 -6.55 16.20
C PRO A 51 -9.79 -6.77 16.54
N LEU A 52 -10.09 -7.94 17.12
CA LEU A 52 -11.42 -8.41 17.55
C LEU A 52 -11.98 -7.49 18.66
N GLY A 53 -12.18 -6.22 18.36
CA GLY A 53 -12.43 -5.16 19.35
C GLY A 53 -13.52 -4.17 18.99
N ARG A 54 -14.19 -4.29 17.83
CA ARG A 54 -15.40 -3.51 17.55
C ARG A 54 -16.52 -4.41 17.04
N ARG A 55 -17.33 -4.90 17.99
CA ARG A 55 -18.69 -5.40 17.74
C ARG A 55 -19.47 -4.29 17.03
N PRO A 56 -20.14 -4.53 15.88
CA PRO A 56 -21.21 -3.66 15.45
C PRO A 56 -22.41 -3.93 16.36
N THR A 57 -22.79 -2.93 17.16
CA THR A 57 -24.11 -2.87 17.78
C THR A 57 -25.12 -2.74 16.64
N ILE A 58 -25.85 -3.80 16.34
CA ILE A 58 -27.00 -3.74 15.43
C ILE A 58 -28.14 -3.15 16.26
N HIS A 59 -28.59 -1.96 15.89
CA HIS A 59 -29.88 -1.41 16.31
C HIS A 59 -30.98 -1.97 15.39
#